data_AF-A0A9R1LYI0-F1
#
_entry.id   AF-A0A9R1LYI0-F1
#
_cell.length_a   1.000
_cell.length_b   1.000
_cell.length_c   1.000
_cell.angle_alpha   90.00
_cell.angle_beta   90.00
_cell.angle_gamma   90.00
#
_symmetry.space_group_name_H-M   'P 1'
#
loop_
_entity.id
_entity.type
_entity.pdbx_description
1 polymer ?
#
loop_
_entity_poly.entity_id
_entity_poly.type
_entity_poly.pdbx_seq_one_letter_code
_entity_poly.pdbx_strand_id
1 'polypeptide(L)'
;MGKSEPECVNSSNPAHECNDYCLNKIAEAKRRLLEEQPDSWKGPPEDRTVHPDCINASNPYHDCSEYCFKKIADANAAAERGELEKPAGGSGKSGVTPEQADGDDDSERQEDAAAAEDGYPQMTEKQKKLFELQLKMNEARKANQQAMVAEKKRMEPRGESRGVSKEKWLEDRKKKIGKLLDSNGLDMSKSYMLDTQDMAEAKYKKWEKEPAPHGWDVFNQKTLYDAYKKRTKNIEVDMDAYNRAKETDPEFYHEASSLQYGKVSRVAEPNIDRMVNELKERDEKRKAFSRRRKFNEDKDVDSINDRNEHFNKKIERAFGKYTLEIKNNLERGTALPD
;
A
#
# COMPACT_ATOMS: atom_id res chain seq x y z
N MET A 1 45.20 -8.75 -39.94
CA MET A 1 44.13 -7.97 -39.29
C MET A 1 44.36 -8.11 -37.80
N GLY A 2 44.65 -7.01 -37.11
CA GLY A 2 45.15 -7.02 -35.74
C GLY A 2 44.16 -7.63 -34.75
N LYS A 3 44.66 -8.39 -33.78
CA LYS A 3 43.88 -9.05 -32.72
C LYS A 3 43.53 -8.03 -31.64
N SER A 4 42.56 -7.15 -31.88
CA SER A 4 42.00 -6.28 -30.85
C SER A 4 40.62 -6.78 -30.40
N GLU A 5 40.42 -6.81 -29.08
CA GLU A 5 39.12 -7.12 -28.48
C GLU A 5 38.16 -5.94 -28.75
N PRO A 6 36.87 -6.22 -29.08
CA PRO A 6 35.90 -5.18 -29.42
C PRO A 6 35.64 -4.21 -28.25
N GLU A 7 35.80 -4.69 -27.01
CA GLU A 7 35.64 -3.92 -25.77
C GLU A 7 36.89 -3.13 -25.37
N CYS A 8 37.97 -3.22 -26.14
CA CYS A 8 39.16 -2.42 -25.90
C CYS A 8 38.91 -0.95 -26.25
N VAL A 9 39.36 -0.03 -25.40
CA VAL A 9 39.27 1.44 -25.63
C VAL A 9 39.93 1.87 -26.94
N ASN A 10 40.92 1.10 -27.41
CA ASN A 10 41.67 1.38 -28.63
C ASN A 10 41.20 0.53 -29.83
N SER A 11 40.05 -0.17 -29.73
CA SER A 11 39.51 -1.04 -30.78
C SER A 11 39.14 -0.31 -32.07
N SER A 12 38.92 1.02 -32.00
CA SER A 12 38.64 1.85 -33.18
C SER A 12 39.84 2.06 -34.11
N ASN A 13 41.06 1.70 -33.69
CA ASN A 13 42.25 1.78 -34.53
C ASN A 13 42.49 0.44 -35.26
N PRO A 14 42.40 0.37 -36.60
CA PRO A 14 42.56 -0.87 -37.37
C PRO A 14 43.94 -1.53 -37.27
N ALA A 15 44.96 -0.78 -36.83
CA ALA A 15 46.32 -1.28 -36.61
C ALA A 15 46.60 -1.64 -35.13
N HIS A 16 45.62 -1.48 -34.24
CA HIS A 16 45.80 -1.79 -32.82
C HIS A 16 45.72 -3.29 -32.56
N GLU A 17 46.70 -3.79 -31.81
CA GLU A 17 46.71 -5.12 -31.22
C GLU A 17 46.70 -4.97 -29.69
N CYS A 18 45.80 -5.69 -29.03
CA CYS A 18 45.67 -5.60 -27.57
C CYS A 18 46.91 -6.19 -26.89
N ASN A 19 47.59 -5.38 -26.08
CA ASN A 19 48.64 -5.84 -25.17
C ASN A 19 48.02 -6.26 -23.82
N ASP A 20 48.78 -6.96 -22.97
CA ASP A 20 48.32 -7.49 -21.67
C ASP A 20 47.69 -6.44 -20.77
N TYR A 21 48.15 -5.19 -20.85
CA TYR A 21 47.54 -4.05 -20.15
C TYR A 21 46.10 -3.78 -20.59
N CYS A 22 45.80 -3.87 -21.88
CA CYS A 22 44.45 -3.67 -22.41
C CYS A 22 43.54 -4.83 -21.98
N LEU A 23 44.04 -6.06 -22.03
CA LEU A 23 43.31 -7.25 -21.62
C LEU A 23 42.98 -7.23 -20.11
N ASN A 24 43.95 -6.84 -19.27
CA ASN A 24 43.74 -6.69 -17.83
C ASN A 24 42.70 -5.61 -17.52
N LYS A 25 42.70 -4.50 -18.27
CA LYS A 25 41.74 -3.41 -18.06
C LYS A 25 40.32 -3.80 -18.47
N ILE A 26 40.17 -4.59 -19.53
CA ILE A 26 38.89 -5.19 -19.92
C ILE A 26 38.42 -6.17 -18.83
N ALA A 27 39.31 -7.02 -18.31
CA ALA A 27 38.99 -7.96 -17.24
C ALA A 27 38.59 -7.26 -15.93
N GLU A 28 39.27 -6.17 -15.57
CA GLU A 28 38.94 -5.36 -14.39
C GLU A 28 37.58 -4.67 -14.56
N ALA A 29 37.28 -4.14 -15.74
CA ALA A 29 35.98 -3.55 -16.06
C ALA A 29 34.84 -4.58 -15.97
N LYS A 30 35.05 -5.80 -16.49
CA LYS A 30 34.09 -6.91 -16.37
C LYS A 30 33.86 -7.32 -14.93
N ARG A 31 34.91 -7.38 -14.11
CA ARG A 31 34.80 -7.69 -12.68
C ARG A 31 33.98 -6.65 -11.93
N ARG A 32 34.22 -5.35 -12.17
CA ARG A 32 33.41 -4.28 -11.55
C ARG A 32 31.94 -4.36 -11.92
N LEU A 33 31.63 -4.65 -13.19
CA LEU A 33 30.24 -4.84 -13.63
C LEU A 33 29.56 -6.06 -12.96
N LEU A 34 30.32 -7.10 -12.62
CA LEU A 34 29.82 -8.27 -11.89
C LEU A 34 29.64 -7.98 -10.39
N GLU A 35 30.51 -7.15 -9.80
CA GLU A 35 30.48 -6.76 -8.39
C GLU A 35 29.39 -5.71 -8.09
N GLU A 36 29.11 -4.83 -9.06
CA GLU A 36 28.07 -3.79 -8.98
C GLU A 36 26.66 -4.30 -9.37
N GLN A 37 26.53 -5.55 -9.81
CA GLN A 37 25.22 -6.15 -10.05
C GLN A 37 24.49 -6.41 -8.71
N PRO A 38 23.22 -5.99 -8.58
CA PRO A 38 22.42 -6.28 -7.40
C PRO A 38 22.29 -7.79 -7.22
N ASP A 39 22.34 -8.27 -5.98
CA ASP A 39 22.34 -9.72 -5.64
C ASP A 39 21.14 -10.50 -6.23
N SER A 40 20.08 -9.79 -6.65
CA SER A 40 18.93 -10.33 -7.39
C SER A 40 19.25 -10.89 -8.79
N TRP A 41 20.41 -10.56 -9.40
CA TRP A 41 20.78 -10.98 -10.76
C TRP A 41 21.97 -11.96 -10.79
N LYS A 42 22.56 -12.26 -9.63
CA LYS A 42 23.54 -13.33 -9.50
C LYS A 42 22.81 -14.67 -9.67
N GLY A 43 23.37 -15.55 -10.49
CA GLY A 43 22.84 -16.91 -10.66
C GLY A 43 22.76 -17.66 -9.33
N PRO A 44 21.94 -18.72 -9.23
CA PRO A 44 21.80 -19.50 -8.01
C PRO A 44 23.17 -19.95 -7.49
N PRO A 45 23.43 -19.91 -6.17
CA PRO A 45 24.70 -20.37 -5.60
C PRO A 45 25.00 -21.81 -6.03
N GLU A 46 26.22 -22.07 -6.52
CA GLU A 46 26.64 -23.39 -7.00
C GLU A 46 26.75 -24.42 -5.85
N ASP A 47 26.95 -23.94 -4.62
CA ASP A 47 26.98 -24.76 -3.41
C ASP A 47 25.60 -24.77 -2.72
N ARG A 48 24.88 -25.89 -2.85
CA ARG A 48 23.56 -26.09 -2.26
C ARG A 48 23.68 -26.45 -0.78
N THR A 49 23.27 -25.56 0.12
CA THR A 49 23.24 -25.79 1.58
C THR A 49 21.89 -26.33 2.09
N VAL A 50 21.08 -26.94 1.22
CA VAL A 50 19.73 -27.42 1.57
C VAL A 50 19.71 -28.93 1.75
N HIS A 51 19.20 -29.37 2.90
CA HIS A 51 19.02 -30.79 3.20
C HIS A 51 18.00 -31.43 2.23
N PRO A 52 18.28 -32.63 1.67
CA PRO A 52 17.42 -33.27 0.66
C PRO A 52 15.98 -33.51 1.14
N ASP A 53 15.78 -33.81 2.42
CA ASP A 53 14.46 -34.03 3.01
C ASP A 53 13.76 -32.76 3.52
N CYS A 54 14.31 -31.56 3.22
CA CYS A 54 13.68 -30.31 3.61
C CYS A 54 12.38 -30.07 2.83
N ILE A 55 11.32 -29.66 3.53
CA ILE A 55 10.03 -29.28 2.92
C ILE A 55 10.16 -28.17 1.85
N ASN A 56 11.22 -27.36 1.96
CA ASN A 56 11.53 -26.26 1.05
C ASN A 56 12.66 -26.60 0.06
N ALA A 57 13.04 -27.88 -0.09
CA ALA A 57 14.12 -28.32 -0.99
C ALA A 57 13.87 -27.99 -2.48
N SER A 58 12.62 -27.72 -2.86
CA SER A 58 12.23 -27.29 -4.21
C SER A 58 12.55 -25.82 -4.51
N ASN A 59 12.86 -25.00 -3.50
CA ASN A 59 13.22 -23.60 -3.68
C ASN A 59 14.76 -23.45 -3.82
N PRO A 60 15.28 -23.01 -4.99
CA PRO A 60 16.72 -22.86 -5.23
C PRO A 60 17.44 -21.84 -4.33
N TYR A 61 16.70 -20.95 -3.66
CA TYR A 61 17.24 -19.91 -2.78
C TYR A 61 16.96 -20.18 -1.31
N HIS A 62 16.45 -21.36 -0.97
CA HIS A 62 16.26 -21.73 0.43
C HIS A 62 17.62 -22.07 1.07
N ASP A 63 17.77 -21.72 2.35
CA ASP A 63 18.84 -22.21 3.20
C ASP A 63 18.20 -22.85 4.43
N CYS A 64 18.66 -24.04 4.81
CA CYS A 64 18.03 -24.81 5.87
C CYS A 64 18.31 -24.15 7.23
N SER A 65 17.27 -23.66 7.89
CA SER A 65 17.35 -23.17 9.27
C SER A 65 17.15 -24.31 10.30
N GLU A 66 17.47 -24.04 11.56
CA GLU A 66 17.19 -24.91 12.72
C GLU A 66 15.76 -25.47 12.75
N TYR A 67 14.79 -24.70 12.25
CA TYR A 67 13.40 -25.16 12.14
C TYR A 67 13.21 -26.27 11.10
N CYS A 68 13.90 -26.18 9.96
CA CYS A 68 13.89 -27.20 8.93
C CYS A 68 14.51 -28.50 9.47
N PHE A 69 15.62 -28.41 10.20
CA PHE A 69 16.26 -29.57 10.83
C PHE A 69 15.38 -30.24 11.90
N LYS A 70 14.68 -29.45 12.73
CA LYS A 70 13.69 -29.99 13.68
C LYS A 70 12.54 -30.73 12.98
N LYS A 71 12.01 -30.18 11.89
CA LYS A 71 10.94 -30.84 11.13
C LYS A 71 11.38 -32.13 10.44
N ILE A 72 12.61 -32.17 9.94
CA ILE A 72 13.20 -33.39 9.38
C ILE A 72 13.38 -34.45 10.48
N ALA A 73 13.87 -34.06 11.66
CA ALA A 73 14.01 -34.96 12.80
C ALA A 73 12.65 -35.50 13.28
N ASP A 74 11.63 -34.64 13.37
CA ASP A 74 10.27 -35.04 13.75
C ASP A 74 9.65 -36.00 12.73
N ALA A 75 9.85 -35.76 11.42
CA ALA A 75 9.36 -36.62 10.34
C ALA A 75 10.07 -37.99 10.34
N ASN A 76 11.38 -38.01 10.56
CA ASN A 76 12.15 -39.25 10.67
C ASN A 76 11.75 -40.06 11.91
N ALA A 77 11.56 -39.39 13.05
CA ALA A 77 11.08 -40.03 14.28
C ALA A 77 9.63 -40.52 14.16
N ALA A 78 8.79 -39.86 13.36
CA ALA A 78 7.43 -40.32 13.06
C ALA A 78 7.44 -41.53 12.10
N ALA A 79 8.35 -41.55 11.12
CA ALA A 79 8.55 -42.69 10.23
C ALA A 79 9.04 -43.94 10.98
N GLU A 80 9.90 -43.79 11.99
CA GLU A 80 10.31 -44.88 12.89
C GLU A 80 9.18 -45.39 13.80
N ARG A 81 8.19 -44.54 14.11
CA ARG A 81 7.03 -44.89 14.95
C ARG A 81 5.83 -45.45 14.18
N GLY A 82 5.90 -45.51 12.84
CA GLY A 82 4.87 -46.15 12.02
C GLY A 82 3.53 -45.41 11.93
N GLU A 83 3.49 -44.10 12.22
CA GLU A 83 2.26 -43.31 12.13
C GLU A 83 2.19 -42.52 10.81
N LEU A 84 1.32 -42.97 9.91
CA LEU A 84 1.02 -42.33 8.62
C LEU A 84 -0.26 -41.51 8.77
N GLU A 85 -0.15 -40.21 9.02
CA GLU A 85 -1.27 -39.28 8.84
C GLU A 85 -1.03 -38.34 7.65
N LYS A 86 -1.90 -38.46 6.63
CA LYS A 86 -2.15 -37.45 5.61
C LYS A 86 -3.46 -36.73 5.95
N PRO A 87 -3.57 -35.39 5.89
CA PRO A 87 -4.87 -34.76 5.79
C PRO A 87 -5.37 -34.86 4.35
N ALA A 88 -6.51 -35.52 4.21
CA ALA A 88 -7.25 -35.75 2.98
C ALA A 88 -7.91 -34.47 2.44
N GLY A 89 -7.79 -34.27 1.12
CA GLY A 89 -8.76 -33.50 0.36
C GLY A 89 -10.07 -34.27 0.21
N GLY A 90 -11.19 -33.57 0.35
CA GLY A 90 -12.54 -34.12 0.24
C GLY A 90 -13.43 -33.24 -0.64
N SER A 91 -13.82 -33.80 -1.78
CA SER A 91 -14.81 -33.35 -2.76
C SER A 91 -16.24 -33.80 -2.40
N GLY A 92 -17.29 -33.02 -2.72
CA GLY A 92 -18.66 -33.57 -2.77
C GLY A 92 -19.87 -32.62 -2.80
N LYS A 93 -20.24 -32.14 -3.99
CA LYS A 93 -21.59 -32.15 -4.65
C LYS A 93 -22.90 -31.64 -3.98
N SER A 94 -23.60 -30.81 -4.78
CA SER A 94 -25.05 -30.83 -5.15
C SER A 94 -26.00 -29.77 -4.59
N GLY A 95 -26.74 -29.12 -5.49
CA GLY A 95 -28.02 -28.43 -5.21
C GLY A 95 -28.26 -27.17 -6.07
N VAL A 96 -29.22 -27.24 -6.99
CA VAL A 96 -29.53 -26.26 -8.04
C VAL A 96 -30.92 -25.63 -7.79
N THR A 97 -30.96 -24.27 -7.79
CA THR A 97 -32.04 -23.30 -8.19
C THR A 97 -33.42 -23.30 -7.50
N PRO A 98 -34.30 -22.27 -7.70
CA PRO A 98 -34.14 -20.91 -8.27
C PRO A 98 -34.72 -19.76 -7.40
N GLU A 99 -34.48 -18.53 -7.88
CA GLU A 99 -35.24 -17.26 -7.76
C GLU A 99 -36.45 -17.17 -6.83
N GLN A 100 -36.48 -16.09 -6.04
CA GLN A 100 -37.62 -15.17 -6.07
C GLN A 100 -37.17 -13.73 -5.75
N ALA A 101 -37.47 -12.85 -6.69
CA ALA A 101 -37.43 -11.42 -6.57
C ALA A 101 -38.71 -10.96 -5.89
N ASP A 102 -38.60 -10.13 -4.86
CA ASP A 102 -39.67 -9.25 -4.43
C ASP A 102 -39.02 -7.92 -4.08
N GLY A 103 -39.29 -6.94 -4.94
CA GLY A 103 -39.08 -5.54 -4.63
C GLY A 103 -40.26 -5.04 -3.82
N ASP A 104 -39.98 -4.35 -2.73
CA ASP A 104 -40.93 -3.42 -2.14
C ASP A 104 -40.19 -2.09 -1.94
N ASP A 105 -40.52 -1.19 -2.87
CA ASP A 105 -40.44 0.25 -2.73
C ASP A 105 -41.45 0.65 -1.65
N ASP A 106 -40.95 1.10 -0.50
CA ASP A 106 -41.78 1.85 0.45
C ASP A 106 -40.97 3.05 0.94
N SER A 107 -40.90 4.04 0.06
CA SER A 107 -40.36 5.36 0.33
C SER A 107 -41.43 6.24 1.00
N GLU A 108 -41.80 5.89 2.24
CA GLU A 108 -42.60 6.78 3.07
C GLU A 108 -41.75 7.97 3.55
N ARG A 109 -42.19 9.14 3.09
CA ARG A 109 -41.67 10.46 3.43
C ARG A 109 -41.77 10.68 4.94
N GLN A 110 -40.63 11.04 5.50
CA GLN A 110 -40.52 11.62 6.82
C GLN A 110 -41.01 13.07 6.74
N GLU A 111 -42.28 13.31 7.04
CA GLU A 111 -42.81 14.64 7.33
C GLU A 111 -43.04 14.76 8.83
N ASP A 112 -42.08 15.41 9.48
CA ASP A 112 -42.22 16.36 10.59
C ASP A 112 -43.46 16.23 11.50
N ALA A 113 -43.36 15.37 12.52
CA ALA A 113 -44.26 15.42 13.68
C ALA A 113 -43.83 16.54 14.65
N ALA A 114 -44.16 17.78 14.28
CA ALA A 114 -44.06 18.95 15.15
C ALA A 114 -45.25 19.90 14.94
N ALA A 115 -46.49 19.40 15.08
CA ALA A 115 -47.68 20.19 15.43
C ALA A 115 -48.93 19.28 15.43
N ALA A 116 -49.50 18.97 16.60
CA ALA A 116 -50.87 18.46 16.71
C ALA A 116 -51.42 18.66 18.14
N GLU A 117 -51.45 19.90 18.60
CA GLU A 117 -52.47 20.33 19.57
C GLU A 117 -53.67 20.77 18.74
N ASP A 118 -54.55 19.83 18.37
CA ASP A 118 -55.98 20.08 18.10
C ASP A 118 -56.66 18.76 17.71
N GLY A 119 -57.46 18.24 18.65
CA GLY A 119 -58.08 16.92 18.58
C GLY A 119 -59.23 16.83 17.58
N TYR A 120 -59.29 15.71 16.86
CA TYR A 120 -60.41 15.26 16.01
C TYR A 120 -61.80 15.60 16.63
N PRO A 121 -62.56 16.58 16.08
CA PRO A 121 -63.77 17.11 16.71
C PRO A 121 -65.04 16.23 16.65
N GLN A 122 -64.96 14.97 16.21
CA GLN A 122 -66.16 14.14 15.95
C GLN A 122 -66.16 12.75 16.59
N MET A 123 -65.18 12.42 17.43
CA MET A 123 -65.16 11.15 18.17
C MET A 123 -65.69 11.34 19.59
N THR A 124 -66.67 10.54 19.99
CA THR A 124 -67.14 10.49 21.39
C THR A 124 -65.98 10.11 22.33
N GLU A 125 -66.04 10.52 23.60
CA GLU A 125 -65.02 10.21 24.64
C GLU A 125 -64.61 8.72 24.65
N LYS A 126 -65.58 7.81 24.46
CA LYS A 126 -65.33 6.36 24.38
C LYS A 126 -64.56 5.96 23.11
N GLN A 127 -64.85 6.59 21.97
CA GLN A 127 -64.16 6.35 20.71
C GLN A 127 -62.74 6.93 20.73
N LYS A 128 -62.52 8.07 21.37
CA LYS A 128 -61.18 8.63 21.61
C LYS A 128 -60.33 7.68 22.45
N LYS A 129 -60.89 7.15 23.54
CA LYS A 129 -60.22 6.16 24.40
C LYS A 129 -59.95 4.83 23.67
N LEU A 130 -60.84 4.40 22.78
CA LEU A 130 -60.64 3.22 21.94
C LEU A 130 -59.54 3.44 20.90
N PHE A 131 -59.50 4.62 20.27
CA PHE A 131 -58.45 5.00 19.33
C PHE A 131 -57.08 5.08 20.01
N GLU A 132 -57.01 5.67 21.21
CA GLU A 132 -55.81 5.67 22.04
C GLU A 132 -55.35 4.25 22.39
N LEU A 133 -56.29 3.36 22.74
CA LEU A 133 -55.99 1.95 23.00
C LEU A 133 -55.48 1.23 21.75
N GLN A 134 -56.06 1.51 20.58
CA GLN A 134 -55.63 0.95 19.29
C GLN A 134 -54.25 1.48 18.89
N LEU A 135 -53.97 2.76 19.11
CA LEU A 135 -52.67 3.38 18.88
C LEU A 135 -51.61 2.72 19.74
N LYS A 136 -51.90 2.53 21.04
CA LYS A 136 -51.03 1.83 21.99
C LYS A 136 -50.82 0.36 21.60
N MET A 137 -51.84 -0.31 21.06
CA MET A 137 -51.71 -1.69 20.57
C MET A 137 -50.86 -1.77 19.31
N ASN A 138 -50.96 -0.80 18.40
CA ASN A 138 -50.13 -0.69 17.20
C ASN A 138 -48.68 -0.38 17.56
N GLU A 139 -48.47 0.50 18.53
CA GLU A 139 -47.15 0.79 19.10
C GLU A 139 -46.51 -0.46 19.69
N ALA A 140 -47.27 -1.25 20.47
CA ALA A 140 -46.80 -2.52 21.02
C ALA A 140 -46.43 -3.54 19.93
N ARG A 141 -47.22 -3.62 18.85
CA ARG A 141 -46.91 -4.48 17.69
C ARG A 141 -45.62 -4.04 16.98
N LYS A 142 -45.46 -2.74 16.76
CA LYS A 142 -44.26 -2.15 16.13
C LYS A 142 -43.01 -2.35 16.99
N ALA A 143 -43.13 -2.15 18.30
CA ALA A 143 -42.05 -2.39 19.26
C ALA A 143 -41.63 -3.88 19.28
N ASN A 144 -42.58 -4.81 19.26
CA ASN A 144 -42.29 -6.24 19.19
C ASN A 144 -41.63 -6.63 17.86
N GLN A 145 -42.09 -6.08 16.74
CA GLN A 145 -41.48 -6.31 15.42
C GLN A 145 -40.05 -5.73 15.37
N GLN A 146 -39.84 -4.53 15.91
CA GLN A 146 -38.52 -3.91 16.02
C GLN A 146 -37.58 -4.72 16.92
N ALA A 147 -38.07 -5.24 18.04
CA ALA A 147 -37.29 -6.10 18.93
C ALA A 147 -36.89 -7.41 18.25
N MET A 148 -37.81 -8.06 17.50
CA MET A 148 -37.47 -9.24 16.69
C MET A 148 -36.41 -8.93 15.62
N VAL A 149 -36.53 -7.79 14.93
CA VAL A 149 -35.55 -7.37 13.91
C VAL A 149 -34.20 -7.06 14.56
N ALA A 150 -34.18 -6.42 15.74
CA ALA A 150 -32.97 -6.13 16.49
C ALA A 150 -32.29 -7.42 16.98
N GLU A 151 -33.06 -8.39 17.48
CA GLU A 151 -32.54 -9.70 17.90
C GLU A 151 -32.00 -10.49 16.70
N LYS A 152 -32.72 -10.49 15.57
CA LYS A 152 -32.25 -11.08 14.31
C LYS A 152 -30.96 -10.44 13.84
N LYS A 153 -30.85 -9.11 13.89
CA LYS A 153 -29.65 -8.34 13.53
C LYS A 153 -28.48 -8.57 14.50
N ARG A 154 -28.76 -8.97 15.74
CA ARG A 154 -27.77 -9.35 16.75
C ARG A 154 -27.26 -10.78 16.54
N MET A 155 -28.14 -11.69 16.09
CA MET A 155 -27.81 -13.07 15.73
C MET A 155 -27.14 -13.19 14.36
N GLU A 156 -27.43 -12.27 13.45
CA GLU A 156 -26.73 -12.18 12.17
C GLU A 156 -25.29 -11.71 12.39
N PRO A 157 -24.28 -12.39 11.82
CA PRO A 157 -22.90 -11.91 11.89
C PRO A 157 -22.85 -10.51 11.29
N ARG A 158 -22.38 -9.55 12.07
CA ARG A 158 -22.34 -8.12 11.72
C ARG A 158 -21.67 -7.93 10.36
N GLY A 159 -22.47 -7.73 9.31
CA GLY A 159 -21.98 -7.41 7.98
C GLY A 159 -21.06 -6.19 8.03
N GLU A 160 -19.86 -6.35 7.48
CA GLU A 160 -18.80 -5.33 7.45
C GLU A 160 -19.23 -4.12 6.61
N SER A 161 -19.85 -3.14 7.27
CA SER A 161 -20.41 -1.93 6.65
C SER A 161 -19.39 -0.83 6.46
N ARG A 162 -18.19 -1.14 5.94
CA ARG A 162 -17.24 -0.13 5.48
C ARG A 162 -16.19 -0.72 4.54
N GLY A 163 -16.46 -0.57 3.25
CA GLY A 163 -15.60 -1.04 2.16
C GLY A 163 -15.89 -2.49 1.81
N VAL A 164 -15.93 -2.82 0.53
CA VAL A 164 -15.89 -4.21 0.08
C VAL A 164 -14.71 -4.86 0.79
N SER A 165 -14.96 -5.81 1.70
CA SER A 165 -13.90 -6.55 2.39
C SER A 165 -12.89 -6.98 1.34
N LYS A 166 -11.60 -6.78 1.61
CA LYS A 166 -10.51 -7.12 0.67
C LYS A 166 -10.72 -8.52 0.09
N GLU A 167 -11.28 -9.42 0.88
CA GLU A 167 -11.72 -10.76 0.50
C GLU A 167 -12.82 -10.76 -0.56
N LYS A 168 -13.95 -10.09 -0.35
CA LYS A 168 -15.02 -9.95 -1.34
C LYS A 168 -14.53 -9.30 -2.64
N TRP A 169 -13.62 -8.31 -2.57
CA TRP A 169 -13.01 -7.71 -3.76
C TRP A 169 -12.11 -8.71 -4.50
N LEU A 170 -11.32 -9.51 -3.78
CA LEU A 170 -10.50 -10.57 -4.34
C LEU A 170 -11.35 -11.69 -4.94
N GLU A 171 -12.46 -12.05 -4.31
CA GLU A 171 -13.41 -13.05 -4.82
C GLU A 171 -14.13 -12.56 -6.07
N ASP A 172 -14.66 -11.33 -6.07
CA ASP A 172 -15.32 -10.76 -7.24
C ASP A 172 -14.33 -10.58 -8.40
N ARG A 173 -13.08 -10.21 -8.09
CA ARG A 173 -11.99 -10.16 -9.08
C ARG A 173 -11.64 -11.56 -9.59
N LYS A 174 -11.54 -12.57 -8.73
CA LYS A 174 -11.31 -13.98 -9.12
C LYS A 174 -12.45 -14.52 -9.97
N LYS A 175 -13.71 -14.21 -9.64
CA LYS A 175 -14.90 -14.60 -10.42
C LYS A 175 -14.90 -13.95 -11.80
N LYS A 176 -14.54 -12.67 -11.90
CA LYS A 176 -14.42 -11.97 -13.20
C LYS A 176 -13.28 -12.54 -14.06
N ILE A 177 -12.12 -12.79 -13.44
CA ILE A 177 -10.97 -13.41 -14.12
C ILE A 177 -11.32 -14.84 -14.55
N GLY A 178 -11.94 -15.63 -13.67
CA GLY A 178 -12.40 -16.99 -13.96
C GLY A 178 -13.38 -17.04 -15.12
N LYS A 179 -14.42 -16.20 -15.14
CA LYS A 179 -15.36 -16.12 -16.28
C LYS A 179 -14.66 -15.79 -17.60
N LEU A 180 -13.68 -14.87 -17.58
CA LEU A 180 -12.92 -14.49 -18.77
C LEU A 180 -12.02 -15.66 -19.23
N LEU A 181 -11.43 -16.39 -18.30
CA LEU A 181 -10.61 -17.56 -18.58
C LEU A 181 -11.43 -18.74 -19.11
N ASP A 182 -12.58 -19.02 -18.48
CA ASP A 182 -13.54 -20.04 -18.90
C ASP A 182 -14.06 -19.77 -20.32
N SER A 183 -14.35 -18.50 -20.65
CA SER A 183 -14.75 -18.10 -22.02
C SER A 183 -13.64 -18.30 -23.06
N ASN A 184 -12.37 -18.28 -22.63
CA ASN A 184 -11.21 -18.57 -23.47
C ASN A 184 -10.74 -20.04 -23.37
N GLY A 185 -11.42 -20.87 -22.57
CA GLY A 185 -11.03 -22.27 -22.34
C GLY A 185 -9.69 -22.45 -21.62
N LEU A 186 -9.25 -21.45 -20.86
CA LEU A 186 -7.97 -21.45 -20.15
C LEU A 186 -8.17 -21.69 -18.64
N ASP A 187 -7.30 -22.48 -18.04
CA ASP A 187 -7.30 -22.73 -16.59
C ASP A 187 -6.76 -21.52 -15.79
N MET A 188 -7.18 -21.38 -14.52
CA MET A 188 -6.81 -20.28 -13.62
C MET A 188 -5.29 -20.07 -13.50
N SER A 189 -4.52 -21.16 -13.61
CA SER A 189 -3.06 -21.14 -13.63
C SER A 189 -2.47 -20.38 -14.84
N LYS A 190 -3.18 -20.34 -15.97
CA LYS A 190 -2.77 -19.70 -17.24
C LYS A 190 -3.33 -18.30 -17.43
N SER A 191 -3.84 -17.67 -16.37
CA SER A 191 -4.40 -16.30 -16.42
C SER A 191 -3.42 -15.25 -16.95
N TYR A 192 -2.12 -15.47 -16.78
CA TYR A 192 -1.06 -14.62 -17.32
C TYR A 192 -1.02 -14.58 -18.86
N MET A 193 -1.62 -15.54 -19.57
CA MET A 193 -1.67 -15.55 -21.04
C MET A 193 -2.64 -14.51 -21.62
N LEU A 194 -3.55 -13.97 -20.82
CA LEU A 194 -4.48 -12.91 -21.26
C LEU A 194 -3.95 -11.49 -21.01
N ASP A 195 -2.82 -11.36 -20.31
CA ASP A 195 -2.18 -10.06 -20.11
C ASP A 195 -1.36 -9.70 -21.34
N THR A 196 -1.65 -8.54 -21.93
CA THR A 196 -0.81 -7.98 -22.98
C THR A 196 0.53 -7.52 -22.39
N GLN A 197 1.56 -7.43 -23.25
CA GLN A 197 2.88 -6.93 -22.86
C GLN A 197 2.78 -5.55 -22.18
N ASP A 198 1.97 -4.63 -22.72
CA ASP A 198 1.75 -3.31 -22.14
C ASP A 198 1.08 -3.36 -20.75
N MET A 199 0.13 -4.29 -20.55
CA MET A 199 -0.52 -4.48 -19.26
C MET A 199 0.42 -5.08 -18.23
N ALA A 200 1.28 -6.02 -18.63
CA ALA A 200 2.31 -6.59 -17.77
C ALA A 200 3.33 -5.52 -17.37
N GLU A 201 3.87 -4.76 -18.33
CA GLU A 201 4.82 -3.67 -18.05
C GLU A 201 4.23 -2.61 -17.12
N ALA A 202 2.97 -2.19 -17.33
CA ALA A 202 2.32 -1.23 -16.46
C ALA A 202 2.09 -1.77 -15.03
N LYS A 203 1.89 -3.09 -14.86
CA LYS A 203 1.81 -3.72 -13.54
C LYS A 203 3.17 -3.76 -12.86
N TYR A 204 4.23 -4.15 -13.57
CA TYR A 204 5.59 -4.19 -13.02
C TYR A 204 6.11 -2.79 -12.68
N LYS A 205 5.92 -1.79 -13.56
CA LYS A 205 6.28 -0.38 -13.28
C LYS A 205 5.50 0.23 -12.10
N LYS A 206 4.28 -0.24 -11.81
CA LYS A 206 3.55 0.15 -10.59
C LYS A 206 4.11 -0.49 -9.32
N TRP A 207 4.72 -1.67 -9.44
CA TRP A 207 5.34 -2.38 -8.33
C TRP A 207 6.75 -1.87 -8.05
N GLU A 208 7.46 -1.41 -9.08
CA GLU A 208 8.70 -0.65 -8.97
C GLU A 208 8.41 0.73 -8.35
N LYS A 209 8.59 0.82 -7.04
CA LYS A 209 8.56 2.11 -6.35
C LYS A 209 9.90 2.79 -6.56
N GLU A 210 9.88 4.02 -7.06
CA GLU A 210 11.07 4.85 -7.07
C GLU A 210 11.60 4.99 -5.62
N PRO A 211 12.91 4.78 -5.39
CA PRO A 211 13.48 4.83 -4.06
C PRO A 211 13.25 6.21 -3.46
N ALA A 212 12.78 6.25 -2.21
CA ALA A 212 12.60 7.51 -1.52
C ALA A 212 13.96 8.20 -1.33
N PRO A 213 14.05 9.52 -1.58
CA PRO A 213 15.29 10.26 -1.39
C PRO A 213 15.75 10.15 0.06
N HIS A 214 17.02 9.78 0.26
CA HIS A 214 17.59 9.47 1.56
C HIS A 214 18.51 10.59 2.06
N GLY A 215 18.46 10.89 3.35
CA GLY A 215 19.37 11.81 4.02
C GLY A 215 19.35 13.22 3.42
N TRP A 216 20.52 13.71 2.99
CA TRP A 216 20.70 15.05 2.42
C TRP A 216 20.15 15.22 1.00
N ASP A 217 19.87 14.13 0.29
CA ASP A 217 19.34 14.16 -1.08
C ASP A 217 17.89 14.68 -1.12
N VAL A 218 17.21 14.74 0.03
CA VAL A 218 15.88 15.37 0.18
C VAL A 218 15.91 16.87 -0.17
N PHE A 219 17.06 17.54 -0.08
CA PHE A 219 17.21 18.97 -0.38
C PHE A 219 17.88 19.25 -1.73
N ASN A 220 18.09 18.22 -2.55
CA ASN A 220 18.68 18.34 -3.88
C ASN A 220 17.75 19.10 -4.85
N GLN A 221 18.32 19.72 -5.89
CA GLN A 221 17.56 20.38 -6.93
C GLN A 221 16.56 19.43 -7.62
N LYS A 222 16.93 18.16 -7.81
CA LYS A 222 16.05 17.14 -8.40
C LYS A 222 14.82 16.87 -7.54
N THR A 223 14.99 16.68 -6.23
CA THR A 223 13.87 16.40 -5.32
C THR A 223 12.96 17.60 -5.13
N LEU A 224 13.52 18.83 -5.14
CA LEU A 224 12.74 20.07 -5.18
C LEU A 224 11.92 20.19 -6.48
N TYR A 225 12.52 19.83 -7.63
CA TYR A 225 11.84 19.79 -8.91
C TYR A 225 10.72 18.75 -8.94
N ASP A 226 10.95 17.55 -8.43
CA ASP A 226 9.94 16.49 -8.37
C ASP A 226 8.79 16.87 -7.43
N ALA A 227 9.09 17.54 -6.32
CA ALA A 227 8.08 18.09 -5.43
C ALA A 227 7.25 19.19 -6.13
N TYR A 228 7.89 20.05 -6.94
CA TYR A 228 7.17 21.01 -7.78
C TYR A 228 6.30 20.32 -8.83
N LYS A 229 6.82 19.32 -9.55
CA LYS A 229 6.09 18.52 -10.54
C LYS A 229 4.88 17.80 -9.93
N LYS A 230 4.99 17.32 -8.69
CA LYS A 230 3.85 16.72 -7.96
C LYS A 230 2.80 17.78 -7.62
N ARG A 231 3.20 19.01 -7.29
CA ARG A 231 2.27 20.11 -7.03
C ARG A 231 1.54 20.54 -8.28
N THR A 232 2.24 20.74 -9.39
CA THR A 232 1.60 21.19 -10.65
C THR A 232 0.56 20.21 -11.15
N LYS A 233 0.70 18.91 -10.86
CA LYS A 233 -0.34 17.90 -11.15
C LYS A 233 -1.63 18.07 -10.35
N ASN A 234 -1.57 18.71 -9.18
CA ASN A 234 -2.74 18.92 -8.31
C ASN A 234 -3.42 20.27 -8.57
N ILE A 235 -2.89 21.10 -9.47
CA ILE A 235 -3.47 22.39 -9.80
C ILE A 235 -4.51 22.17 -10.90
N GLU A 236 -5.78 22.36 -10.56
CA GLU A 236 -6.87 22.36 -11.52
C GLU A 236 -6.95 23.71 -12.24
N VAL A 237 -6.77 23.69 -13.56
CA VAL A 237 -6.84 24.88 -14.42
C VAL A 237 -8.23 24.96 -15.03
N ASP A 238 -8.95 26.04 -14.73
CA ASP A 238 -10.22 26.36 -15.36
C ASP A 238 -9.98 26.97 -16.74
N MET A 239 -10.24 26.18 -17.79
CA MET A 239 -10.04 26.58 -19.19
C MET A 239 -11.02 27.68 -19.63
N ASP A 240 -12.21 27.75 -19.04
CA ASP A 240 -13.23 28.76 -19.42
C ASP A 240 -12.88 30.12 -18.84
N ALA A 241 -12.39 30.16 -17.59
CA ALA A 241 -11.82 31.39 -17.03
C ALA A 241 -10.60 31.88 -17.83
N TYR A 242 -9.75 30.96 -18.30
CA TYR A 242 -8.61 31.28 -19.14
C TYR A 242 -9.02 31.87 -20.49
N ASN A 243 -10.00 31.26 -21.18
CA ASN A 243 -10.49 31.77 -22.47
C ASN A 243 -11.15 33.15 -22.34
N ARG A 244 -11.94 33.37 -21.27
CA ARG A 244 -12.50 34.70 -20.98
C ARG A 244 -11.41 35.75 -20.76
N ALA A 245 -10.37 35.43 -19.99
CA ALA A 245 -9.25 36.34 -19.77
C ALA A 245 -8.52 36.68 -21.08
N LYS A 246 -8.35 35.67 -21.96
CA LYS A 246 -7.75 35.82 -23.28
C LYS A 246 -8.56 36.73 -24.22
N GLU A 247 -9.88 36.67 -24.16
CA GLU A 247 -10.74 37.55 -24.96
C GLU A 247 -10.79 38.98 -24.42
N THR A 248 -10.71 39.15 -23.10
CA THR A 248 -10.77 40.47 -22.46
C THR A 248 -9.49 41.28 -22.61
N ASP A 249 -8.33 40.63 -22.68
CA ASP A 249 -7.03 41.30 -22.75
C ASP A 249 -6.40 41.17 -24.15
N PRO A 250 -6.35 42.26 -24.95
CA PRO A 250 -5.65 42.26 -26.24
C PRO A 250 -4.15 41.97 -26.12
N GLU A 251 -3.53 42.22 -24.97
CA GLU A 251 -2.10 41.98 -24.72
C GLU A 251 -1.87 40.69 -23.90
N PHE A 252 -2.82 39.74 -23.89
CA PHE A 252 -2.78 38.52 -23.05
C PHE A 252 -1.44 37.76 -23.08
N TYR A 253 -0.76 37.74 -24.22
CA TYR A 253 0.58 37.19 -24.37
C TYR A 253 1.63 38.29 -24.18
N HIS A 254 2.05 38.52 -22.94
CA HIS A 254 3.07 39.52 -22.62
C HIS A 254 4.48 39.04 -22.97
N GLU A 255 5.27 39.92 -23.57
CA GLU A 255 6.72 39.72 -23.74
C GLU A 255 7.48 40.17 -22.47
N ALA A 256 8.72 39.70 -22.29
CA ALA A 256 9.56 40.03 -21.13
C ALA A 256 9.80 41.54 -20.94
N SER A 257 9.60 42.35 -21.98
CA SER A 257 9.72 43.81 -21.99
C SER A 257 8.40 44.55 -21.74
N SER A 258 7.27 43.84 -21.55
CA SER A 258 5.96 44.48 -21.33
C SER A 258 5.92 45.23 -19.99
N LEU A 259 5.44 46.49 -20.04
CA LEU A 259 5.32 47.38 -18.89
C LEU A 259 4.15 46.99 -17.94
N GLN A 260 3.41 45.94 -18.28
CA GLN A 260 2.29 45.45 -17.47
C GLN A 260 2.74 44.75 -16.18
N TYR A 261 4.01 44.35 -16.08
CA TYR A 261 4.59 43.76 -14.88
C TYR A 261 4.57 44.75 -13.72
N GLY A 262 3.82 44.42 -12.66
CA GLY A 262 3.68 45.27 -11.47
C GLY A 262 2.35 46.02 -11.35
N LYS A 263 1.47 45.94 -12.37
CA LYS A 263 0.07 46.35 -12.19
C LYS A 263 -0.65 45.32 -11.32
N VAL A 264 -1.33 45.77 -10.27
CA VAL A 264 -2.06 44.89 -9.35
C VAL A 264 -3.28 44.33 -10.08
N SER A 265 -3.18 43.09 -10.56
CA SER A 265 -4.35 42.38 -11.08
C SER A 265 -5.28 42.04 -9.93
N ARG A 266 -6.56 42.40 -10.05
CA ARG A 266 -7.57 42.03 -9.06
C ARG A 266 -7.96 40.58 -9.32
N VAL A 267 -7.28 39.67 -8.63
CA VAL A 267 -7.59 38.24 -8.66
C VAL A 267 -8.89 38.01 -7.87
N ALA A 268 -9.76 37.16 -8.38
CA ALA A 268 -10.98 36.78 -7.68
C ALA A 268 -10.67 36.12 -6.33
N GLU A 269 -11.40 36.49 -5.28
CA GLU A 269 -11.32 35.91 -3.92
C GLU A 269 -11.26 34.37 -3.88
N PRO A 270 -12.10 33.61 -4.62
CA PRO A 270 -12.02 32.14 -4.60
C PRO A 270 -10.67 31.58 -5.07
N ASN A 271 -9.96 32.30 -5.94
CA ASN A 271 -8.62 31.88 -6.39
C ASN A 271 -7.57 32.11 -5.31
N ILE A 272 -7.72 33.17 -4.53
CA ILE A 272 -6.87 33.48 -3.37
C ILE A 272 -7.09 32.41 -2.29
N ASP A 273 -8.34 32.03 -2.02
CA ASP A 273 -8.65 30.98 -1.05
C ASP A 273 -8.06 29.62 -1.44
N ARG A 274 -8.12 29.26 -2.73
CA ARG A 274 -7.46 28.04 -3.25
C ARG A 274 -5.95 28.07 -3.00
N MET A 275 -5.29 29.20 -3.26
CA MET A 275 -3.86 29.37 -2.99
C MET A 275 -3.56 29.24 -1.48
N VAL A 276 -4.35 29.88 -0.63
CA VAL A 276 -4.18 29.82 0.83
C VAL A 276 -4.35 28.39 1.35
N ASN A 277 -5.30 27.63 0.80
CA ASN A 277 -5.50 26.23 1.15
C ASN A 277 -4.29 25.37 0.74
N GLU A 278 -3.73 25.57 -0.46
CA GLU A 278 -2.49 24.88 -0.88
C GLU A 278 -1.33 25.18 0.09
N LEU A 279 -1.17 26.43 0.51
CA LEU A 279 -0.14 26.83 1.47
C LEU A 279 -0.34 26.17 2.85
N LYS A 280 -1.59 26.10 3.34
CA LYS A 280 -1.91 25.40 4.59
C LYS A 280 -1.57 23.91 4.51
N GLU A 281 -1.96 23.25 3.42
CA GLU A 281 -1.61 21.84 3.19
C GLU A 281 -0.09 21.62 3.12
N ARG A 282 0.66 22.56 2.53
CA ARG A 282 2.12 22.50 2.50
C ARG A 282 2.71 22.57 3.90
N ASP A 283 2.20 23.47 4.74
CA ASP A 283 2.67 23.61 6.11
C ASP A 283 2.32 22.39 6.97
N GLU A 284 1.15 21.78 6.76
CA GLU A 284 0.79 20.51 7.40
C GLU A 284 1.72 19.36 6.97
N LYS A 285 1.99 19.22 5.67
CA LYS A 285 2.95 18.24 5.14
C LYS A 285 4.37 18.48 5.69
N ARG A 286 4.78 19.74 5.84
CA ARG A 286 6.08 20.10 6.45
C ARG A 286 6.13 19.71 7.93
N LYS A 287 5.08 19.94 8.70
CA LYS A 287 4.98 19.52 10.11
C LYS A 287 5.02 18.00 10.24
N ALA A 288 4.35 17.28 9.33
CA ALA A 288 4.32 15.81 9.32
C ALA A 288 5.63 15.16 8.84
N PHE A 289 6.55 15.92 8.24
CA PHE A 289 7.84 15.40 7.74
C PHE A 289 8.70 14.81 8.87
N SER A 290 8.71 15.46 10.04
CA SER A 290 9.37 14.94 11.25
C SER A 290 8.33 14.24 12.12
N ARG A 291 8.27 12.91 12.04
CA ARG A 291 7.37 12.11 12.88
C ARG A 291 8.06 11.74 14.19
N ARG A 292 7.45 12.11 15.32
CA ARG A 292 7.90 11.66 16.64
C ARG A 292 7.73 10.13 16.73
N ARG A 293 8.81 9.42 17.07
CA ARG A 293 8.74 7.98 17.38
C ARG A 293 8.01 7.79 18.71
N LYS A 294 7.11 6.81 18.78
CA LYS A 294 6.38 6.50 20.02
C LYS A 294 7.40 6.08 21.11
N PHE A 295 7.22 6.61 22.31
CA PHE A 295 7.99 6.18 23.48
C PHE A 295 7.61 4.72 23.79
N ASN A 296 8.60 3.89 24.09
CA ASN A 296 8.37 2.51 24.50
C ASN A 296 8.67 2.41 25.99
N GLU A 297 7.68 2.02 26.79
CA GLU A 297 7.79 1.96 28.25
C GLU A 297 8.69 0.80 28.71
N ASP A 298 8.79 -0.26 27.92
CA ASP A 298 9.64 -1.43 28.22
C ASP A 298 11.14 -1.20 27.95
N LYS A 299 11.52 -0.01 27.48
CA LYS A 299 12.95 0.29 27.24
C LYS A 299 13.60 0.79 28.51
N ASP A 300 14.75 0.22 28.84
CA ASP A 300 15.59 0.72 29.91
C ASP A 300 15.90 2.20 29.70
N VAL A 301 15.62 2.99 30.73
CA VAL A 301 15.78 4.44 30.69
C VAL A 301 17.23 4.79 31.01
N ASP A 302 17.98 5.19 30.00
CA ASP A 302 19.40 5.58 30.09
C ASP A 302 19.62 7.08 30.41
N SER A 303 18.54 7.83 30.63
CA SER A 303 18.57 9.30 30.67
C SER A 303 17.68 9.89 31.76
N ILE A 304 18.18 10.95 32.40
CA ILE A 304 17.49 11.66 33.49
C ILE A 304 16.54 12.76 32.95
N ASN A 305 16.84 13.34 31.78
CA ASN A 305 16.02 14.39 31.16
C ASN A 305 15.91 14.21 29.63
N ASP A 306 14.89 14.83 29.00
CA ASP A 306 14.64 14.72 27.55
C ASP A 306 15.81 15.18 26.68
N ARG A 307 16.55 16.21 27.13
CA ARG A 307 17.72 16.71 26.40
C ARG A 307 18.85 15.67 26.42
N ASN A 308 19.00 14.95 27.52
CA ASN A 308 19.95 13.87 27.69
C ASN A 308 19.51 12.64 26.88
N GLU A 309 18.22 12.30 26.87
CA GLU A 309 17.69 11.23 26.01
C GLU A 309 17.98 11.51 24.53
N HIS A 310 17.80 12.76 24.08
CA HIS A 310 18.17 13.18 22.74
C HIS A 310 19.68 13.13 22.46
N PHE A 311 20.51 13.41 23.47
CA PHE A 311 21.96 13.32 23.39
C PHE A 311 22.42 11.85 23.30
N ASN A 312 21.94 10.98 24.19
CA ASN A 312 22.18 9.54 24.16
C ASN A 312 21.74 8.93 22.81
N LYS A 313 20.53 9.28 22.31
CA LYS A 313 20.07 8.88 20.97
C LYS A 313 20.97 9.38 19.84
N LYS A 314 21.69 10.50 20.01
CA LYS A 314 22.66 11.02 19.03
C LYS A 314 23.95 10.20 19.07
N ILE A 315 24.44 9.90 20.26
CA ILE A 315 25.62 9.05 20.47
C ILE A 315 25.37 7.64 19.93
N GLU A 316 24.23 7.02 20.25
CA GLU A 316 23.87 5.69 19.76
C GLU A 316 23.82 5.64 18.22
N ARG A 317 23.36 6.70 17.56
CA ARG A 317 23.35 6.79 16.09
C ARG A 317 24.75 6.87 15.47
N ALA A 318 25.68 7.54 16.14
CA ALA A 318 27.04 7.75 15.62
C ALA A 318 27.99 6.60 15.99
N PHE A 319 27.94 6.16 17.25
CA PHE A 319 28.89 5.23 17.85
C PHE A 319 28.31 3.85 18.13
N GLY A 320 26.98 3.69 18.15
CA GLY A 320 26.33 2.43 18.48
C GLY A 320 26.84 1.26 17.64
N LYS A 321 27.12 1.47 16.35
CA LYS A 321 27.71 0.43 15.48
C LYS A 321 29.08 -0.07 15.97
N TYR A 322 29.88 0.78 16.60
CA TYR A 322 31.22 0.45 17.08
C TYR A 322 31.23 -0.01 18.54
N THR A 323 30.22 0.34 19.32
CA THR A 323 30.13 0.01 20.76
C THR A 323 29.23 -1.20 21.06
N LEU A 324 28.76 -1.92 20.04
CA LEU A 324 27.90 -3.12 20.20
C LEU A 324 28.52 -4.17 21.11
N GLU A 325 29.82 -4.45 20.96
CA GLU A 325 30.52 -5.44 21.78
C GLU A 325 30.59 -5.02 23.26
N ILE A 326 30.92 -3.75 23.50
CA ILE A 326 30.97 -3.17 24.85
C ILE A 326 29.59 -3.23 25.51
N LYS A 327 28.53 -2.92 24.75
CA LYS A 327 27.15 -3.00 25.24
C LYS A 327 26.75 -4.43 25.59
N ASN A 328 27.03 -5.38 24.71
CA ASN A 328 26.77 -6.80 24.95
C ASN A 328 27.55 -7.34 26.16
N ASN A 329 28.78 -6.89 26.37
CA ASN A 329 29.59 -7.28 27.53
C ASN A 329 29.03 -6.70 28.83
N LEU A 330 28.50 -5.47 28.81
CA LEU A 330 27.77 -4.91 29.96
C LEU A 330 26.52 -5.73 30.28
N GLU A 331 25.72 -6.08 29.27
CA GLU A 331 24.49 -6.88 29.43
C GLU A 331 24.81 -8.31 29.92
N ARG A 332 25.99 -8.84 29.60
CA ARG A 332 26.50 -10.14 30.08
C ARG A 332 27.22 -10.09 31.43
N GLY A 333 27.36 -8.92 32.06
CA GLY A 333 27.97 -8.80 33.38
C GLY A 333 29.50 -8.67 33.38
N THR A 334 30.08 -7.95 32.41
CA THR A 334 31.51 -7.60 32.30
C THR A 334 32.49 -8.78 32.16
N ALA A 335 32.00 -10.00 31.94
CA ALA A 335 32.84 -11.14 31.61
C ALA A 335 33.42 -10.99 30.19
N LEU A 336 34.75 -11.12 30.06
CA LEU A 336 35.41 -11.21 28.77
C LEU A 336 35.04 -12.55 28.09
N PRO A 337 34.85 -12.58 26.76
CA PRO A 337 34.73 -13.84 26.03
C PRO A 337 36.06 -14.58 26.07
N ASP A 338 36.04 -15.86 26.49
CA ASP A 338 37.16 -16.79 26.41
C ASP A 338 37.60 -17.06 24.95
#